data_AF-A0A066XMC3-F1
#
_entry.id   AF-A0A066XMC3-F1
#
_cell.length_a   1.000
_cell.length_b   1.000
_cell.length_c   1.000
_cell.angle_alpha   90.00
_cell.angle_beta   90.00
_cell.angle_gamma   90.00
#
_symmetry.space_group_name_H-M   'P 1'
#
loop_
_entity.id
_entity.type
_entity.pdbx_description
1 polymer ?
#
loop_
_entity_poly.entity_id
_entity_poly.type
_entity_poly.pdbx_seq_one_letter_code
_entity_poly.pdbx_strand_id
1 'polypeptide(L)'
;MSDNQANEATPLLPSRSTRPDAIEEETMSSQTFWRVGAIFGATAVGLGAFGAHGLKSRISDPAKIASWTTAAHYQLVHSVALLIARSNPVASGLFTVGMTMFSGSIYALILNPDLKFLGPVTPIGGLSLIAGWLALAFTKGRVGFRI
;
A
#
# COMPACT_ATOMS: atom_id res chain seq x y z
N MET A 1 8.69 64.03 35.13
CA MET A 1 8.49 64.69 33.82
C MET A 1 9.84 64.54 33.11
N SER A 2 10.07 63.57 32.22
CA SER A 2 9.23 63.01 31.17
C SER A 2 9.31 61.48 31.03
N ASP A 3 8.13 60.88 30.82
CA ASP A 3 7.77 59.75 29.93
C ASP A 3 8.62 59.68 28.63
N ASN A 4 8.74 58.64 27.79
CA ASN A 4 8.20 57.29 27.61
C ASN A 4 8.67 56.79 26.21
N GLN A 5 8.82 55.47 26.03
CA GLN A 5 8.70 54.67 24.79
C GLN A 5 9.54 54.92 23.52
N ALA A 6 10.30 53.87 23.14
CA ALA A 6 10.20 53.08 21.89
C ALA A 6 11.30 51.99 21.96
N ASN A 7 11.06 50.71 22.26
CA ASN A 7 10.37 49.69 21.47
C ASN A 7 10.51 49.82 19.95
N GLU A 8 11.58 49.23 19.40
CA GLU A 8 11.56 48.72 18.03
C GLU A 8 12.06 47.27 18.00
N ALA A 9 11.10 46.38 18.18
CA ALA A 9 10.90 45.13 17.44
C ALA A 9 12.18 44.45 16.88
N THR A 10 12.75 43.58 17.70
CA THR A 10 13.34 42.35 17.14
C THR A 10 12.26 41.68 16.28
N PRO A 11 12.47 41.42 14.98
CA PRO A 11 11.57 40.57 14.23
C PRO A 11 11.63 39.20 14.90
N LEU A 12 10.59 38.85 15.67
CA LEU A 12 10.40 37.49 16.15
C LEU A 12 10.18 36.63 14.90
N LEU A 13 11.27 36.19 14.27
CA LEU A 13 11.20 35.15 13.27
C LEU A 13 10.47 33.99 13.93
N PRO A 14 9.38 33.47 13.34
CA PRO A 14 8.74 32.28 13.86
C PRO A 14 9.79 31.18 13.85
N SER A 15 10.20 30.71 15.04
CA SER A 15 11.03 29.52 15.18
C SER A 15 10.22 28.39 14.57
N ARG A 16 10.55 28.01 13.33
CA ARG A 16 9.92 26.90 12.64
C ARG A 16 10.30 25.64 13.39
N SER A 17 9.49 25.25 14.38
CA SER A 17 9.63 23.97 15.06
C SER A 17 9.28 22.88 14.06
N THR A 18 10.24 22.45 13.25
CA THR A 18 10.16 21.12 12.63
C THR A 18 10.29 20.13 13.79
N ARG A 19 9.13 19.68 14.28
CA ARG A 19 9.02 18.75 15.39
C ARG A 19 9.77 17.46 15.01
N PRO A 20 10.86 17.06 15.70
CA PRO A 20 11.64 15.87 15.38
C PRO A 20 10.77 14.62 15.18
N ASP A 21 9.73 14.49 16.02
CA ASP A 21 8.75 13.42 16.01
C ASP A 21 8.08 13.20 14.64
N ALA A 22 7.82 14.26 13.87
CA ALA A 22 7.11 14.16 12.60
C ALA A 22 7.99 13.59 11.47
N ILE A 23 9.30 13.88 11.49
CA ILE A 23 10.25 13.34 10.51
C ILE A 23 10.54 11.86 10.83
N GLU A 24 10.63 11.52 12.11
CA GLU A 24 10.79 10.14 12.56
C GLU A 24 9.55 9.29 12.21
N GLU A 25 8.34 9.82 12.37
CA GLU A 25 7.10 9.11 12.00
C GLU A 25 6.97 8.87 10.48
N GLU A 26 7.29 9.87 9.65
CA GLU A 26 7.28 9.70 8.18
C GLU A 26 8.35 8.71 7.69
N THR A 27 9.55 8.73 8.28
CA THR A 27 10.62 7.80 7.89
C THR A 27 10.33 6.36 8.34
N MET A 28 9.81 6.17 9.55
CA MET A 28 9.47 4.84 10.09
C MET A 28 8.31 4.18 9.34
N SER A 29 7.29 4.95 8.96
CA SER A 29 6.17 4.44 8.15
C SER A 29 6.62 4.03 6.75
N SER A 30 7.47 4.84 6.09
CA SER A 30 8.04 4.54 4.77
C SER A 30 8.85 3.23 4.76
N GLN A 31 9.69 3.00 5.78
CA GLN A 31 10.45 1.74 5.92
C GLN A 31 9.54 0.53 6.14
N THR A 32 8.44 0.71 6.86
CA THR A 32 7.44 -0.33 7.08
C THR A 32 6.76 -0.70 5.76
N PHE A 33 6.30 0.30 4.99
CA PHE A 33 5.66 0.06 3.69
C PHE A 33 6.62 -0.56 2.66
N TRP A 34 7.91 -0.20 2.70
CA TRP A 34 8.92 -0.87 1.89
C TRP A 34 8.99 -2.38 2.19
N ARG A 35 9.07 -2.76 3.47
CA ARG A 35 9.09 -4.17 3.89
C ARG A 35 7.82 -4.90 3.47
N VAL A 36 6.66 -4.28 3.68
CA VAL A 36 5.37 -4.84 3.28
C VAL A 36 5.34 -5.05 1.77
N GLY A 37 5.69 -4.05 0.95
CA GLY A 37 5.76 -4.18 -0.50
C GLY A 37 6.68 -5.31 -0.96
N ALA A 38 7.88 -5.43 -0.36
CA ALA A 38 8.81 -6.51 -0.68
C ALA A 38 8.25 -7.90 -0.34
N ILE A 39 7.62 -8.06 0.82
CA ILE A 39 6.99 -9.33 1.24
C ILE A 39 5.81 -9.68 0.33
N PHE A 40 4.94 -8.71 0.02
CA PHE A 40 3.83 -8.91 -0.90
C PHE A 40 4.31 -9.28 -2.30
N GLY A 41 5.39 -8.68 -2.79
CA GLY A 41 6.00 -9.03 -4.07
C GLY A 41 6.58 -10.44 -4.08
N ALA A 42 7.35 -10.80 -3.05
CA ALA A 42 7.93 -12.13 -2.93
C ALA A 42 6.85 -13.23 -2.85
N THR A 43 5.81 -13.00 -2.06
CA THR A 43 4.67 -13.94 -1.95
C THR A 43 3.86 -14.00 -3.24
N ALA A 44 3.67 -12.90 -3.96
CA ALA A 44 3.01 -12.91 -5.27
C ALA A 44 3.78 -13.76 -6.30
N VAL A 45 5.11 -13.65 -6.34
CA VAL A 45 5.97 -14.50 -7.19
C VAL A 45 5.85 -15.97 -6.79
N GLY A 46 5.96 -16.27 -5.50
CA GLY A 46 5.85 -17.64 -4.99
C GLY A 46 4.48 -18.28 -5.29
N LEU A 47 3.39 -17.55 -5.03
CA LEU A 47 2.03 -18.01 -5.32
C LEU A 47 1.76 -18.09 -6.82
N GLY A 48 2.33 -17.20 -7.64
CA GLY A 48 2.26 -17.27 -9.10
C GLY A 48 2.95 -18.53 -9.63
N ALA A 49 4.17 -18.82 -9.16
CA ALA A 49 4.91 -20.03 -9.52
C ALA A 49 4.17 -21.29 -9.07
N PHE A 50 3.62 -21.30 -7.85
CA PHE A 50 2.77 -22.37 -7.34
C PHE A 50 1.52 -22.54 -8.21
N GLY A 51 0.87 -21.47 -8.63
CA GLY A 51 -0.28 -21.51 -9.54
C GLY A 51 0.06 -22.19 -10.88
N ALA A 52 1.19 -21.83 -11.47
CA ALA A 52 1.62 -22.32 -12.78
C ALA A 52 2.07 -23.79 -12.78
N HIS A 53 2.77 -24.23 -11.73
CA HIS A 53 3.41 -25.56 -11.70
C HIS A 53 2.72 -26.53 -10.73
N GLY A 54 2.27 -26.04 -9.57
CA GLY A 54 1.66 -26.86 -8.52
C GLY A 54 0.14 -26.97 -8.66
N LEU A 55 -0.56 -25.84 -8.65
CA LEU A 55 -2.02 -25.80 -8.54
C LEU A 55 -2.73 -26.43 -9.75
N LYS A 56 -2.21 -26.23 -10.96
CA LYS A 56 -2.74 -26.86 -12.19
C LYS A 56 -2.73 -28.40 -12.14
N SER A 57 -1.84 -29.00 -11.35
CA SER A 57 -1.82 -30.46 -11.16
C SER A 57 -2.86 -30.96 -10.15
N ARG A 58 -3.47 -30.06 -9.37
CA ARG A 58 -4.43 -30.36 -8.30
C ARG A 58 -5.86 -29.95 -8.64
N ILE A 59 -6.04 -28.92 -9.47
CA ILE A 59 -7.35 -28.35 -9.83
C ILE A 59 -7.48 -28.36 -11.35
N SER A 60 -8.52 -29.00 -11.86
CA SER A 60 -8.84 -29.08 -13.29
C SER A 60 -9.71 -27.92 -13.79
N ASP A 61 -10.40 -27.21 -12.89
CA ASP A 61 -11.27 -26.08 -13.23
C ASP A 61 -10.45 -24.88 -13.76
N PRO A 62 -10.56 -24.55 -15.06
CA PRO A 62 -9.78 -23.47 -15.66
C PRO A 62 -10.12 -22.09 -15.09
N ALA A 63 -11.36 -21.88 -14.62
CA ALA A 63 -11.78 -20.60 -14.06
C ALA A 63 -11.06 -20.34 -12.72
N LYS A 64 -10.92 -21.36 -11.87
CA LYS A 64 -10.15 -21.24 -10.62
C LYS A 64 -8.67 -20.98 -10.87
N ILE A 65 -8.07 -21.66 -11.85
CA ILE A 65 -6.68 -21.42 -12.24
C ILE A 65 -6.50 -19.99 -12.78
N ALA A 66 -7.45 -19.50 -13.58
CA ALA A 66 -7.44 -18.12 -14.06
C ALA A 66 -7.56 -17.12 -12.90
N SER A 67 -8.51 -17.31 -11.97
CA SER A 67 -8.68 -16.46 -10.79
C SER A 67 -7.42 -16.44 -9.91
N TRP A 68 -6.78 -17.59 -9.69
CA TRP A 68 -5.50 -17.66 -8.97
C TRP A 68 -4.42 -16.81 -9.64
N THR A 69 -4.31 -16.94 -10.97
CA THR A 69 -3.34 -16.19 -11.77
C THR A 69 -3.62 -14.70 -11.70
N THR A 70 -4.89 -14.29 -11.76
CA THR A 70 -5.30 -12.90 -11.57
C THR A 70 -4.92 -12.38 -10.19
N ALA A 71 -5.17 -13.15 -9.12
CA ALA A 71 -4.80 -12.76 -7.76
C ALA A 71 -3.28 -12.53 -7.61
N ALA A 72 -2.45 -13.42 -8.17
CA ALA A 72 -0.99 -13.27 -8.15
C ALA A 72 -0.51 -12.08 -8.97
N HIS A 73 -1.09 -11.88 -10.15
CA HIS A 73 -0.75 -10.73 -10.98
C HIS A 73 -1.11 -9.41 -10.30
N TYR A 74 -2.33 -9.30 -9.75
CA TYR A 74 -2.76 -8.10 -9.03
C TYR A 74 -1.91 -7.86 -7.79
N GLN A 75 -1.59 -8.90 -7.01
CA GLN A 75 -0.71 -8.76 -5.85
C GLN A 75 0.68 -8.24 -6.26
N LEU A 76 1.25 -8.78 -7.34
CA LEU A 76 2.57 -8.35 -7.82
C LEU A 76 2.56 -6.89 -8.26
N VAL A 77 1.60 -6.49 -9.12
CA VAL A 77 1.49 -5.11 -9.63
C VAL A 77 1.35 -4.11 -8.47
N HIS A 78 0.47 -4.38 -7.52
CA HIS A 78 0.20 -3.46 -6.42
C HIS A 78 1.29 -3.49 -5.34
N SER A 79 2.07 -4.57 -5.24
CA SER A 79 3.25 -4.60 -4.38
C SER A 79 4.34 -3.65 -4.91
N VAL A 80 4.55 -3.61 -6.23
CA VAL A 80 5.44 -2.62 -6.87
C VAL A 80 4.89 -1.20 -6.70
N ALA A 81 3.58 -1.01 -6.91
CA ALA A 81 2.94 0.29 -6.67
C ALA A 81 3.13 0.76 -5.21
N LEU A 82 3.02 -0.14 -4.23
CA LEU A 82 3.27 0.12 -2.81
C LEU A 82 4.73 0.54 -2.55
N LEU A 83 5.71 -0.14 -3.16
CA LEU A 83 7.12 0.23 -3.02
C LEU A 83 7.39 1.66 -3.54
N ILE A 84 6.72 2.06 -4.62
CA ILE A 84 6.79 3.42 -5.17
C ILE A 84 6.05 4.42 -4.27
N ALA A 85 4.88 4.02 -3.76
CA ALA A 85 3.99 4.83 -2.94
C ALA A 85 4.39 4.96 -1.47
N ARG A 86 5.51 4.36 -1.04
CA ARG A 86 5.89 4.21 0.39
C ARG A 86 5.90 5.49 1.23
N SER A 87 6.13 6.66 0.62
CA SER A 87 6.07 7.96 1.28
C SER A 87 4.66 8.57 1.32
N ASN A 88 3.68 7.92 0.71
CA ASN A 88 2.27 8.25 0.77
C ASN A 88 1.54 7.18 1.62
N PRO A 89 1.28 7.45 2.91
CA PRO A 89 0.69 6.46 3.82
C PRO A 89 -0.74 6.08 3.42
N VAL A 90 -1.50 7.00 2.81
CA VAL A 90 -2.88 6.73 2.36
C VAL A 90 -2.87 5.72 1.21
N ALA A 91 -2.12 6.00 0.15
CA ALA A 91 -2.00 5.08 -0.98
C ALA A 91 -1.40 3.73 -0.54
N SER A 92 -0.37 3.78 0.32
CA SER A 92 0.29 2.57 0.82
C SER A 92 -0.64 1.68 1.65
N GLY A 93 -1.44 2.27 2.54
CA GLY A 93 -2.45 1.56 3.31
C GLY A 93 -3.51 0.94 2.41
N LEU A 94 -4.01 1.71 1.42
CA LEU A 94 -5.02 1.25 0.47
C LEU A 94 -4.55 0.07 -0.40
N PHE A 95 -3.29 0.09 -0.85
CA PHE A 95 -2.70 -1.05 -1.57
C PHE A 95 -2.51 -2.26 -0.67
N THR A 96 -2.04 -2.07 0.57
CA THR A 96 -1.82 -3.17 1.52
C THR A 96 -3.13 -3.89 1.86
N VAL A 97 -4.16 -3.12 2.24
CA VAL A 97 -5.50 -3.64 2.55
C VAL A 97 -6.12 -4.26 1.29
N GLY A 98 -6.02 -3.56 0.15
CA GLY A 98 -6.57 -4.03 -1.11
C GLY A 98 -5.98 -5.36 -1.58
N MET A 99 -4.65 -5.54 -1.52
CA MET A 99 -4.01 -6.81 -1.87
C MET A 99 -4.41 -7.93 -0.93
N THR A 100 -4.46 -7.65 0.38
CA THR A 100 -4.86 -8.65 1.39
C THR A 100 -6.30 -9.11 1.16
N MET A 101 -7.22 -8.17 0.92
CA MET A 101 -8.64 -8.47 0.73
C MET A 101 -8.96 -9.02 -0.65
N PHE A 102 -8.30 -8.55 -1.71
CA PHE A 102 -8.57 -8.99 -3.09
C PHE A 102 -7.84 -10.29 -3.43
N SER A 103 -6.52 -10.30 -3.34
CA SER A 103 -5.72 -11.46 -3.71
C SER A 103 -5.81 -12.54 -2.65
N GLY A 104 -5.71 -12.15 -1.36
CA GLY A 104 -5.77 -13.10 -0.25
C GLY A 104 -7.09 -13.87 -0.19
N SER A 105 -8.24 -13.22 -0.40
CA SER A 105 -9.54 -13.90 -0.41
C SER A 105 -9.66 -14.91 -1.56
N ILE A 106 -9.17 -14.57 -2.76
CA ILE A 106 -9.19 -15.46 -3.92
C ILE A 106 -8.35 -16.70 -3.65
N TYR A 107 -7.14 -16.56 -3.11
CA TYR A 107 -6.33 -17.71 -2.72
C TYR A 107 -7.02 -18.57 -1.68
N ALA A 108 -7.57 -17.94 -0.64
CA ALA A 108 -8.26 -18.64 0.45
C ALA A 108 -9.47 -19.43 -0.08
N LEU A 109 -10.30 -18.83 -0.94
CA LEU A 109 -11.47 -19.48 -1.54
C LEU A 109 -11.09 -20.64 -2.48
N ILE A 110 -9.96 -20.54 -3.18
CA ILE A 110 -9.50 -21.61 -4.08
C ILE A 110 -8.92 -22.77 -3.27
N LEU A 111 -8.16 -22.50 -2.21
CA LEU A 111 -7.59 -23.53 -1.32
C LEU A 111 -8.65 -24.16 -0.42
N ASN A 112 -9.63 -23.36 0.03
CA ASN A 112 -10.72 -23.78 0.90
C ASN A 112 -12.06 -23.17 0.44
N PRO A 113 -12.82 -23.88 -0.41
CA PRO A 113 -14.11 -23.44 -0.91
C PRO A 113 -15.21 -23.25 0.15
N ASP A 114 -15.01 -23.72 1.38
CA ASP A 114 -15.99 -23.55 2.46
C ASP A 114 -15.97 -22.14 3.04
N LEU A 115 -14.92 -21.36 2.76
CA LEU A 115 -14.78 -19.96 3.18
C LEU A 115 -15.63 -18.99 2.33
N LYS A 116 -16.82 -19.40 1.87
CA LYS A 116 -17.69 -18.64 0.94
C LYS A 116 -18.03 -17.23 1.43
N PHE A 117 -18.01 -17.01 2.75
CA PHE A 117 -18.18 -15.68 3.35
C PHE A 117 -17.11 -14.67 2.93
N LEU A 118 -15.97 -15.12 2.39
CA LEU A 118 -14.93 -14.27 1.81
C LEU A 118 -15.28 -13.76 0.39
N GLY A 119 -16.34 -14.27 -0.24
CA GLY A 119 -16.74 -13.83 -1.59
C GLY A 119 -16.94 -12.32 -1.72
N PRO A 120 -17.71 -11.66 -0.82
CA PRO A 120 -17.88 -10.21 -0.80
C PRO A 120 -16.61 -9.41 -0.43
N VAL A 121 -15.58 -10.05 0.12
CA VAL A 121 -14.33 -9.37 0.52
C VAL A 121 -13.52 -8.95 -0.71
N THR A 122 -13.55 -9.76 -1.77
CA THR A 122 -12.83 -9.50 -3.03
C THR A 122 -13.19 -8.16 -3.67
N PRO A 123 -14.47 -7.82 -3.94
CA PRO A 123 -14.81 -6.54 -4.55
C PRO A 123 -14.44 -5.33 -3.67
N ILE A 124 -14.54 -5.45 -2.34
CA ILE A 124 -14.11 -4.39 -1.41
C ILE A 124 -12.58 -4.18 -1.52
N GLY A 125 -11.82 -5.27 -1.60
CA GLY A 125 -10.38 -5.21 -1.87
C GLY A 125 -10.07 -4.52 -3.20
N GLY A 126 -10.82 -4.83 -4.27
CA GLY A 126 -10.69 -4.18 -5.57
C GLY A 126 -10.95 -2.67 -5.51
N LEU A 127 -11.99 -2.24 -4.80
CA LEU A 127 -12.26 -0.82 -4.56
C LEU A 127 -11.13 -0.13 -3.80
N SER A 128 -10.53 -0.80 -2.80
CA SER A 128 -9.36 -0.29 -2.09
C SER A 128 -8.15 -0.14 -3.01
N LEU A 129 -7.90 -1.09 -3.91
CA LEU A 129 -6.82 -0.98 -4.91
C LEU A 129 -7.04 0.21 -5.85
N ILE A 130 -8.27 0.40 -6.35
CA ILE A 130 -8.64 1.57 -7.18
C ILE A 130 -8.40 2.86 -6.39
N ALA A 131 -8.87 2.94 -5.15
CA ALA A 131 -8.67 4.11 -4.31
C ALA A 131 -7.18 4.41 -4.06
N GLY A 132 -6.33 3.38 -3.94
CA GLY A 132 -4.88 3.55 -3.80
C GLY A 132 -4.25 4.23 -5.03
N TRP A 133 -4.64 3.81 -6.24
CA TRP A 133 -4.21 4.48 -7.48
C TRP A 133 -4.73 5.90 -7.59
N LEU A 134 -6.00 6.15 -7.23
CA LEU A 134 -6.55 7.50 -7.22
C LEU A 134 -5.82 8.39 -6.20
N ALA A 135 -5.51 7.87 -5.01
CA ALA A 135 -4.74 8.59 -4.01
C ALA A 135 -3.38 9.01 -4.59
N LEU A 136 -2.67 8.14 -5.31
CA LEU A 136 -1.44 8.52 -6.02
C LEU A 136 -1.68 9.61 -7.07
N ALA A 137 -2.72 9.48 -7.89
CA ALA A 137 -3.03 10.44 -8.95
C ALA A 137 -3.28 11.87 -8.44
N PHE A 138 -3.88 12.00 -7.25
CA PHE A 138 -4.23 13.29 -6.65
C PHE A 138 -3.24 13.78 -5.59
N THR A 139 -2.14 13.05 -5.37
CA THR A 139 -1.10 13.49 -4.43
C THR A 139 -0.35 14.70 -4.99
N LYS A 140 -0.58 15.87 -4.40
CA LYS A 140 0.16 17.10 -4.73
C LYS A 140 1.59 17.02 -4.16
N GLY A 141 2.56 16.58 -4.95
CA GLY A 141 3.98 16.88 -4.67
C GLY A 141 5.01 15.87 -5.16
N ARG A 142 5.98 16.41 -5.93
CA ARG A 142 7.20 15.82 -6.54
C ARG A 142 7.43 14.34 -6.27
N VAL A 143 7.32 13.54 -7.33
CA VAL A 143 7.99 12.23 -7.46
C VAL A 143 9.51 12.48 -7.39
N GLY A 144 10.02 12.72 -6.19
CA GLY A 144 11.44 12.71 -5.91
C GLY A 144 11.85 11.25 -5.87
N PHE A 145 12.24 10.71 -7.02
CA PHE A 145 12.82 9.38 -7.12
C PHE A 145 14.19 9.42 -6.44
N ARG A 146 14.20 9.27 -5.11
CA ARG A 146 15.39 9.01 -4.33
C ARG A 146 15.47 7.49 -4.22
N ILE A 147 16.14 6.89 -5.21
CA ILE A 147 16.62 5.50 -5.12
C ILE A 147 17.89 5.51 -4.28
#